data_AF-A0A958SP42-F1
#
_entry.id   AF-A0A958SP42-F1
#
_cell.length_a   1.000
_cell.length_b   1.000
_cell.length_c   1.000
_cell.angle_alpha   90.00
_cell.angle_beta   90.00
_cell.angle_gamma   90.00
#
_symmetry.space_group_name_H-M   'P 1'
#
loop_
_entity.id
_entity.type
_entity.pdbx_description
1 polymer ?
#
loop_
_entity_poly.entity_id
_entity_poly.type
_entity_poly.pdbx_seq_one_letter_code
_entity_poly.pdbx_strand_id
1 'polypeptide(L)'
;DARLKTNIHTFSEEEALSKLLSMRGVTYEWHDEVTGTKRPEGTQYGFIAQELMTIFPENVTKDNLGYYQTPYGTYDALYVQSIKALNSKIESLEAENKELKEQIQTIYSLLKNTKSTNNPEDFTAQLSSSSN
;
A
#
# COMPACT_ATOMS: atom_id res chain seq x y z
N ASP A 1 -2.92 28.69 -1.39
CA ASP A 1 -2.96 29.57 -0.21
C ASP A 1 -4.00 29.06 0.77
N ALA A 2 -3.67 28.89 2.05
CA ALA A 2 -4.62 28.42 3.06
C ALA A 2 -5.73 29.45 3.32
N ARG A 3 -5.47 30.74 3.09
CA ARG A 3 -6.42 31.83 3.27
C ARG A 3 -7.56 31.82 2.26
N LEU A 4 -7.43 31.04 1.18
CA LEU A 4 -8.43 30.89 0.12
C LEU A 4 -9.23 29.59 0.26
N LYS A 5 -9.10 28.87 1.39
CA LYS A 5 -9.71 27.57 1.61
C LYS A 5 -10.43 27.52 2.95
N THR A 6 -11.63 26.96 2.96
CA THR A 6 -12.43 26.68 4.16
C THR A 6 -12.80 25.21 4.18
N ASN A 7 -13.24 24.68 5.33
CA ASN A 7 -13.66 23.27 5.49
C ASN A 7 -12.60 22.27 5.00
N ILE A 8 -11.35 22.49 5.43
CA ILE A 8 -10.22 21.64 5.03
C ILE A 8 -10.28 20.34 5.84
N HIS A 9 -10.48 19.23 5.13
CA HIS A 9 -10.40 17.89 5.69
C HIS A 9 -9.26 17.12 5.02
N THR A 10 -8.47 16.42 5.81
CA THR A 10 -7.45 15.50 5.31
C THR A 10 -8.12 14.16 5.00
N PHE A 11 -7.82 13.58 3.84
CA PHE A 11 -8.22 12.19 3.54
C PHE A 11 -7.59 11.24 4.55
N SER A 12 -8.33 10.22 4.99
CA SER A 12 -7.74 9.07 5.68
C SER A 12 -6.76 8.36 4.72
N GLU A 13 -5.63 7.92 5.26
CA GLU A 13 -4.61 7.18 4.52
C GLU A 13 -5.20 5.86 3.98
N GLU A 14 -6.02 5.17 4.78
CA GLU A 14 -6.69 3.93 4.41
C GLU A 14 -7.74 4.13 3.32
N GLU A 15 -8.59 5.16 3.46
CA GLU A 15 -9.58 5.49 2.43
C GLU A 15 -8.88 5.86 1.12
N ALA A 16 -7.83 6.69 1.20
CA ALA A 16 -7.06 7.11 0.05
C ALA A 16 -6.44 5.91 -0.68
N LEU A 17 -5.79 5.00 0.06
CA LEU A 17 -5.21 3.79 -0.52
C LEU A 17 -6.28 2.89 -1.13
N SER A 18 -7.41 2.67 -0.45
CA SER A 18 -8.51 1.84 -0.94
C SER A 18 -9.08 2.35 -2.27
N LYS A 19 -9.35 3.67 -2.35
CA LYS A 19 -9.83 4.30 -3.58
C LYS A 19 -8.78 4.24 -4.69
N LEU A 20 -7.51 4.52 -4.38
CA LEU A 20 -6.42 4.44 -5.35
C LEU A 20 -6.30 3.04 -5.97
N LEU A 21 -6.37 2.00 -5.14
CA LEU A 21 -6.30 0.60 -5.58
C LEU A 21 -7.49 0.17 -6.45
N SER A 22 -8.60 0.89 -6.36
CA SER A 22 -9.79 0.66 -7.20
C SER A 22 -9.69 1.35 -8.56
N MET A 23 -8.78 2.31 -8.73
CA MET A 23 -8.58 3.04 -9.99
C MET A 23 -7.74 2.22 -10.96
N ARG A 24 -8.07 2.31 -12.26
CA ARG A 24 -7.32 1.67 -13.33
C ARG A 24 -6.64 2.72 -14.21
N GLY A 25 -5.31 2.79 -14.14
CA GLY A 25 -4.51 3.56 -15.09
C GLY A 25 -4.56 2.90 -16.47
N VAL A 26 -4.74 3.70 -17.52
CA VAL A 26 -4.81 3.24 -18.91
C VAL A 26 -3.93 4.08 -19.81
N THR A 27 -3.55 3.48 -20.94
CA THR A 27 -3.08 4.22 -22.10
C THR A 27 -4.18 4.27 -23.15
N TYR A 28 -4.26 5.35 -23.90
CA TYR A 28 -5.27 5.52 -24.94
C TYR A 28 -4.75 6.42 -26.06
N GLU A 29 -5.37 6.32 -27.22
CA GLU A 29 -5.23 7.31 -28.28
C GLU A 29 -6.57 8.00 -28.47
N TRP A 30 -6.50 9.26 -28.85
CA TRP A 30 -7.67 10.08 -29.05
C TRP A 30 -8.39 9.72 -30.36
N HIS A 31 -9.69 9.40 -30.28
CA HIS A 31 -10.52 9.16 -31.46
C HIS A 31 -11.14 10.49 -31.93
N ASP A 32 -10.32 11.37 -32.49
CA ASP A 32 -10.72 12.74 -32.83
C ASP A 32 -11.79 12.80 -33.92
N GLU A 33 -11.83 11.82 -34.83
CA GLU A 33 -12.86 11.69 -35.87
C GLU A 33 -14.29 11.65 -35.28
N VAL A 34 -14.47 11.08 -34.08
CA VAL A 34 -15.78 11.02 -33.40
C VAL A 34 -16.21 12.37 -32.84
N THR A 35 -15.25 13.21 -32.47
CA THR A 35 -15.54 14.46 -31.71
C THR A 35 -15.33 15.74 -32.52
N GLY A 36 -14.67 15.65 -33.68
CA GLY A 36 -14.25 16.81 -34.48
C GLY A 36 -13.24 17.74 -33.76
N THR A 37 -12.68 17.31 -32.63
CA THR A 37 -11.73 18.10 -31.84
C THR A 37 -10.33 17.61 -32.11
N LYS A 38 -9.40 18.51 -32.44
CA LYS A 38 -7.99 18.15 -32.61
C LYS A 38 -7.28 18.13 -31.25
N ARG A 39 -6.80 16.95 -30.84
CA ARG A 39 -6.06 16.70 -29.60
C ARG A 39 -4.65 16.18 -29.91
N PRO A 40 -3.75 16.08 -28.92
CA PRO A 40 -2.40 15.56 -29.15
C PRO A 40 -2.42 14.16 -29.77
N GLU A 41 -1.64 13.95 -30.81
CA GLU A 41 -1.51 12.64 -31.46
C GLU A 41 -0.67 11.66 -30.62
N GLY A 42 -0.85 10.37 -30.88
CA GLY A 42 -0.11 9.28 -30.23
C GLY A 42 -0.66 8.87 -28.86
N THR A 43 0.07 7.98 -28.20
CA THR A 43 -0.33 7.38 -26.93
C THR A 43 -0.34 8.39 -25.77
N GLN A 44 -1.49 8.48 -25.14
CA GLN A 44 -1.75 9.24 -23.92
C GLN A 44 -1.85 8.30 -22.72
N TYR A 45 -1.72 8.86 -21.52
CA TYR A 45 -1.84 8.16 -20.25
C TYR A 45 -2.95 8.82 -19.44
N GLY A 46 -3.75 8.04 -18.73
CA GLY A 46 -4.81 8.60 -17.89
C GLY A 46 -5.79 7.56 -17.39
N PHE A 47 -7.05 7.96 -17.35
CA PHE A 47 -8.16 7.19 -16.79
C PHE A 47 -9.39 7.28 -17.68
N ILE A 48 -10.32 6.34 -17.49
CA ILE A 48 -11.65 6.39 -18.11
C ILE A 48 -12.62 7.06 -17.13
N ALA A 49 -13.26 8.15 -17.55
CA ALA A 49 -14.15 8.93 -16.70
C ALA A 49 -15.31 8.10 -16.12
N GLN A 50 -15.86 7.17 -16.90
CA GLN A 50 -16.94 6.28 -16.47
C GLN A 50 -16.50 5.31 -15.38
N GLU A 51 -15.25 4.85 -15.40
CA GLU A 51 -14.71 3.98 -14.34
C GLU A 51 -14.52 4.81 -13.06
N LEU A 52 -13.97 6.01 -13.19
CA LEU A 52 -13.80 6.93 -12.06
C LEU A 52 -15.12 7.39 -11.47
N MET A 53 -16.20 7.46 -12.24
CA MET A 53 -17.53 7.83 -11.74
C MET A 53 -18.03 6.85 -10.66
N THR A 54 -17.61 5.58 -10.72
CA THR A 54 -18.00 4.59 -9.70
C THR A 54 -17.26 4.77 -8.37
N ILE A 55 -16.16 5.54 -8.37
CA ILE A 55 -15.27 5.76 -7.22
C ILE A 55 -15.39 7.20 -6.68
N PHE A 56 -15.50 8.18 -7.58
CA PHE A 56 -15.57 9.62 -7.34
C PHE A 56 -16.66 10.26 -8.22
N PRO A 57 -17.94 9.93 -7.98
CA PRO A 57 -19.05 10.46 -8.79
C PRO A 57 -19.06 12.01 -8.82
N GLU A 58 -18.63 12.65 -7.73
CA GLU A 58 -18.55 14.11 -7.60
C GLU A 58 -17.47 14.76 -8.48
N ASN A 59 -16.47 13.99 -8.92
CA ASN A 59 -15.37 14.47 -9.75
C ASN A 59 -15.56 14.15 -11.23
N VAL A 60 -16.72 13.61 -11.62
CA VAL A 60 -17.04 13.31 -13.01
C VAL A 60 -18.25 14.11 -13.45
N THR A 61 -18.06 14.92 -14.48
CA THR A 61 -19.12 15.75 -15.05
C THR A 61 -19.40 15.33 -16.48
N LYS A 62 -20.60 15.63 -16.97
CA LYS A 62 -21.00 15.40 -18.35
C LYS A 62 -21.04 16.74 -19.09
N ASP A 63 -20.43 16.83 -20.27
CA ASP A 63 -20.50 18.03 -21.10
C ASP A 63 -21.84 18.14 -21.86
N ASN A 64 -22.01 19.25 -22.59
CA ASN A 64 -23.22 19.53 -23.36
C ASN A 64 -23.48 18.53 -24.51
N LEU A 65 -22.45 17.79 -24.94
CA LEU A 65 -22.54 16.76 -25.98
C LEU A 65 -22.76 15.37 -25.38
N GLY A 66 -22.66 15.25 -24.07
CA GLY A 66 -22.92 14.04 -23.33
C GLY A 66 -21.68 13.20 -23.01
N TYR A 67 -20.48 13.72 -23.21
CA TYR A 67 -19.24 13.02 -22.85
C TYR A 67 -18.88 13.25 -21.38
N TYR A 68 -18.45 12.18 -20.71
CA TYR A 68 -17.98 12.27 -19.33
C TYR A 68 -16.54 12.75 -19.28
N GLN A 69 -16.26 13.65 -18.34
CA GLN A 69 -14.99 14.32 -18.15
C GLN A 69 -14.61 14.33 -16.67
N THR A 70 -13.31 14.35 -16.41
CA THR A 70 -12.78 14.37 -15.05
C THR A 70 -11.55 15.29 -14.98
N PRO A 71 -11.38 16.06 -13.89
CA PRO A 71 -10.26 17.00 -13.77
C PRO A 71 -8.93 16.28 -13.51
N TYR A 72 -7.90 16.70 -14.24
CA TYR A 72 -6.52 16.36 -13.93
C TYR A 72 -6.03 17.09 -12.68
N GLY A 73 -5.15 16.45 -11.90
CA GLY A 73 -4.56 16.99 -10.68
C GLY A 73 -5.41 16.86 -9.41
N THR A 74 -6.73 16.62 -9.54
CA THR A 74 -7.60 16.38 -8.37
C THR A 74 -7.18 15.15 -7.58
N TYR A 75 -6.61 14.15 -8.25
CA TYR A 75 -6.20 12.88 -7.64
C TYR A 75 -4.81 12.93 -6.99
N ASP A 76 -4.02 14.01 -7.20
CA ASP A 76 -2.65 14.10 -6.67
C ASP A 76 -2.62 14.05 -5.14
N ALA A 77 -3.60 14.70 -4.49
CA ALA A 77 -3.75 14.65 -3.04
C ALA A 77 -4.05 13.23 -2.53
N LEU A 78 -4.78 12.43 -3.32
CA LEU A 78 -5.05 11.02 -3.01
C LEU A 78 -3.75 10.22 -3.06
N TYR A 79 -2.94 10.38 -4.12
CA TYR A 79 -1.68 9.67 -4.28
C TYR A 79 -0.73 9.91 -3.10
N VAL A 80 -0.64 11.16 -2.62
CA VAL A 80 0.19 11.50 -1.46
C VAL A 80 -0.26 10.71 -0.22
N GLN A 81 -1.56 10.66 0.07
CA GLN A 81 -2.07 9.94 1.24
C GLN A 81 -1.95 8.42 1.08
N SER A 82 -2.16 7.88 -0.12
CA SER A 82 -1.95 6.46 -0.38
C SER A 82 -0.49 6.03 -0.23
N ILE A 83 0.47 6.86 -0.65
CA ILE A 83 1.90 6.59 -0.48
C ILE A 83 2.27 6.60 1.01
N LYS A 84 1.71 7.53 1.80
CA LYS A 84 1.89 7.51 3.26
C LYS A 84 1.32 6.24 3.88
N ALA A 85 0.12 5.85 3.49
CA ALA A 85 -0.49 4.59 3.93
C ALA A 85 0.41 3.39 3.66
N LEU A 86 1.00 3.32 2.45
CA LEU A 86 1.94 2.28 2.08
C LEU A 86 3.24 2.36 2.89
N ASN A 87 3.79 3.55 3.14
CA ASN A 87 4.98 3.73 3.98
C ASN A 87 4.73 3.25 5.42
N SER A 88 3.61 3.65 6.04
CA SER A 88 3.20 3.20 7.37
C SER A 88 3.08 1.67 7.44
N LYS A 89 2.54 1.04 6.38
CA LYS A 89 2.48 -0.42 6.27
C LYS A 89 3.85 -1.07 6.14
N ILE A 90 4.77 -0.45 5.40
CA ILE A 90 6.16 -0.93 5.27
C ILE A 90 6.87 -0.87 6.62
N GLU A 91 6.81 0.25 7.33
CA GLU A 91 7.44 0.41 8.64
C GLU A 91 6.93 -0.63 9.65
N SER A 92 5.62 -0.89 9.65
CA SER A 92 5.00 -1.92 10.50
C SER A 92 5.52 -3.33 10.16
N LEU A 93 5.55 -3.67 8.87
CA LEU A 93 6.07 -4.97 8.40
C LEU A 93 7.57 -5.14 8.69
N GLU A 94 8.37 -4.07 8.59
CA GLU A 94 9.79 -4.10 8.93
C GLU A 94 10.01 -4.31 10.42
N ALA A 95 9.20 -3.70 11.28
CA ALA A 95 9.25 -3.89 12.72
C ALA A 95 8.89 -5.33 13.12
N GLU A 96 7.78 -5.86 12.59
CA GLU A 96 7.37 -7.25 12.81
C GLU A 96 8.45 -8.22 12.31
N ASN A 97 9.02 -7.97 11.14
CA ASN A 97 10.09 -8.81 10.59
C ASN A 97 11.34 -8.82 11.48
N LYS A 98 11.71 -7.67 12.04
CA LYS A 98 12.82 -7.56 12.99
C LYS A 98 12.55 -8.37 14.25
N GLU A 99 11.36 -8.23 14.84
CA GLU A 99 10.97 -8.97 16.04
C GLU A 99 11.01 -10.49 15.79
N LEU A 100 10.44 -10.95 14.68
CA LEU A 100 10.47 -12.36 14.29
C LEU A 100 11.90 -12.88 14.13
N LYS A 101 12.80 -12.09 13.54
CA LYS A 101 14.23 -12.45 13.43
C LYS A 101 14.90 -12.57 14.79
N GLU A 102 14.62 -11.67 15.73
CA GLU A 102 15.16 -11.72 17.10
C GLU A 102 14.65 -12.94 17.88
N GLN A 103 13.36 -13.25 17.75
CA GLN A 103 12.76 -14.45 18.34
C GLN A 103 13.41 -15.73 17.76
N ILE A 104 13.62 -15.79 16.44
CA ILE A 104 14.30 -16.90 15.77
C ILE A 104 15.73 -17.08 16.31
N GLN A 105 16.51 -16.00 16.45
CA GLN A 105 17.87 -16.06 16.99
C GLN A 105 17.91 -16.54 18.45
N THR A 106 16.93 -16.09 19.24
CA THR A 106 16.77 -16.52 20.64
C THR A 106 16.51 -18.02 20.72
N ILE A 107 15.58 -18.53 19.90
CA ILE A 107 15.27 -19.96 19.83
C ILE A 107 16.50 -20.77 19.41
N TYR A 108 17.23 -20.34 18.38
CA TYR A 108 18.46 -21.01 17.96
C TYR A 108 19.51 -21.09 19.07
N SER A 109 19.68 -20.02 19.84
CA SER A 109 20.61 -19.97 20.97
C SER A 109 20.19 -20.94 22.09
N LEU A 110 18.90 -20.97 22.42
CA LEU A 110 18.35 -21.90 23.41
C LEU A 110 18.54 -23.36 22.99
N LEU A 111 18.27 -23.70 21.73
CA LEU A 111 18.45 -25.05 21.18
C LEU A 111 19.92 -25.48 21.17
N LYS A 112 20.84 -24.57 20.87
CA LYS A 112 22.29 -24.85 20.93
C LYS A 112 22.73 -25.15 22.36
N ASN A 113 22.25 -24.36 23.32
CA ASN A 113 22.58 -24.54 24.74
C ASN A 113 22.03 -25.87 25.27
N THR A 114 20.78 -26.24 24.95
CA THR A 114 20.20 -27.52 25.38
C THR A 114 20.93 -28.73 24.79
N LYS A 115 21.42 -28.64 23.54
CA LYS A 115 22.26 -29.70 22.96
C LYS A 115 23.62 -29.81 23.62
N SER A 116 24.19 -28.69 24.09
CA SER A 116 25.47 -28.68 24.80
C SER A 116 25.37 -29.19 26.24
N THR A 117 24.23 -28.97 26.92
CA THR A 117 23.99 -29.48 28.28
C THR A 117 23.59 -30.95 28.31
N ASN A 118 23.06 -31.50 27.20
CA ASN A 118 22.74 -32.92 27.07
C ASN A 118 23.94 -33.73 26.53
N ASN A 119 25.15 -33.45 27.01
CA ASN A 119 26.29 -34.33 26.77
C ASN A 119 26.05 -35.62 27.59
N PRO A 120 26.05 -36.83 26.97
CA PRO A 120 25.64 -38.07 27.64
C PRO A 120 26.49 -38.46 28.87
N GLU A 121 27.64 -37.81 29.10
CA GLU A 121 28.45 -38.01 30.30
C GLU A 121 27.80 -37.42 31.57
N ASP A 122 27.02 -36.34 31.47
CA ASP A 122 26.42 -35.68 32.65
C ASP A 122 25.27 -36.50 33.27
N PHE A 123 24.63 -37.36 32.45
CA PHE A 123 23.61 -38.30 32.93
C PHE A 123 24.22 -39.44 33.77
N THR A 124 25.48 -39.80 33.52
CA THR A 124 26.17 -40.85 34.29
C THR A 124 26.60 -40.38 35.67
N ALA A 125 26.84 -39.08 35.87
CA ALA A 125 27.19 -38.50 37.17
C ALA A 125 25.99 -38.49 38.13
N GLN A 126 24.80 -38.14 37.65
CA GLN A 126 23.58 -38.02 38.48
C GLN A 126 22.99 -39.36 38.97
N LEU A 127 23.22 -40.44 38.24
CA LEU A 127 22.82 -41.79 38.66
C LEU A 127 23.74 -42.37 39.74
N SER A 128 25.01 -41.97 39.77
CA SER A 128 26.01 -42.45 40.73
C SER A 128 25.90 -41.80 42.12
N SER A 129 25.38 -40.57 42.21
CA SER A 129 25.16 -39.85 43.47
C SER A 129 23.83 -40.19 44.17
N SER A 130 22.95 -40.95 43.51
CA SER A 130 21.63 -41.33 44.02
C SER A 130 21.60 -42.75 44.63
N SER A 131 22.76 -43.40 44.75
CA SER A 131 22.90 -44.79 45.24
C SER A 131 23.65 -44.93 46.57
N ASN A 132 23.65 -43.90 47.42
CA ASN A 132 24.14 -43.98 48.82
C ASN A 132 23.10 -43.46 49.81
#